data_AF-A0A9D6DKP9-F1
#
_entry.id   AF-A0A9D6DKP9-F1
#
_cell.length_a   1.000
_cell.length_b   1.000
_cell.length_c   1.000
_cell.angle_alpha   90.00
_cell.angle_beta   90.00
_cell.angle_gamma   90.00
#
_symmetry.space_group_name_H-M   'P 1'
#
loop_
_entity.id
_entity.type
_entity.pdbx_description
1 polymer ?
#
loop_
_entity_poly.entity_id
_entity_poly.type
_entity_poly.pdbx_seq_one_letter_code
_entity_poly.pdbx_strand_id
1 'polypeptide(L)'
;MLKSGTRARVLLGTTIVGLAALVAATLPRPAPAQQPRAGIVTTVEGPVTVTRAALREPALLKFRDEVFVQDRITTGERAVIRILLG
;
A
#
# COMPACT_ATOMS: atom_id res chain seq x y z
N MET A 1 -48.25 1.03 37.82
CA MET A 1 -46.92 1.41 38.32
C MET A 1 -45.83 0.56 37.64
N LEU A 2 -45.53 0.80 36.36
CA LEU A 2 -44.55 -0.01 35.61
C LEU A 2 -43.20 0.72 35.51
N LYS A 3 -42.22 0.18 36.25
CA LYS A 3 -40.76 0.35 36.25
C LYS A 3 -40.16 1.20 35.11
N SER A 4 -39.80 2.44 35.46
CA SER A 4 -38.79 3.25 34.78
C SER A 4 -37.39 2.68 35.10
N GLY A 5 -36.75 2.04 34.13
CA GLY A 5 -35.39 1.49 34.32
C GLY A 5 -34.58 1.20 33.04
N THR A 6 -35.15 1.38 31.85
CA THR A 6 -34.52 0.91 30.60
C THR A 6 -33.78 1.99 29.81
N ARG A 7 -33.81 3.26 30.25
CA ARG A 7 -33.14 4.36 29.52
C ARG A 7 -31.66 4.59 29.91
N ALA A 8 -31.24 4.14 31.10
CA ALA A 8 -29.88 4.38 31.59
C ALA A 8 -28.82 3.43 30.97
N ARG A 9 -29.22 2.23 30.53
CA ARG A 9 -28.28 1.23 29.98
C ARG A 9 -27.88 1.51 28.53
N VAL A 10 -28.75 2.18 27.76
CA VAL A 10 -28.48 2.51 26.35
C VAL A 10 -27.52 3.70 26.24
N LEU A 11 -27.69 4.72 27.09
CA LEU A 11 -26.81 5.90 27.12
C LEU A 11 -25.36 5.59 27.53
N LEU A 12 -25.16 4.61 28.42
CA LEU A 12 -23.82 4.17 28.84
C LEU A 12 -23.09 3.37 27.74
N GLY A 13 -23.84 2.60 26.95
CA GLY A 13 -23.27 1.87 25.80
C GLY A 13 -22.81 2.82 24.70
N THR A 14 -23.58 3.88 24.41
CA THR A 14 -23.25 4.84 23.33
C THR A 14 -22.04 5.71 23.68
N THR A 15 -21.86 6.10 24.95
CA THR A 15 -20.70 6.90 25.38
C THR A 15 -19.41 6.09 25.37
N ILE A 16 -19.45 4.83 25.79
CA ILE A 16 -18.28 3.93 25.74
C ILE A 16 -17.88 3.66 24.28
N VAL A 17 -18.84 3.43 23.38
CA VAL A 17 -18.57 3.24 21.95
C VAL A 17 -18.01 4.52 21.31
N GLY A 18 -18.54 5.69 21.66
CA GLY A 18 -18.04 6.98 21.19
C GLY A 18 -16.61 7.26 21.66
N LEU A 19 -16.30 6.98 22.93
CA LEU A 19 -14.96 7.14 23.50
C LEU A 19 -13.96 6.17 22.84
N ALA A 20 -14.36 4.92 22.62
CA ALA A 20 -13.54 3.92 21.95
C ALA A 20 -13.24 4.30 20.49
N ALA A 21 -14.21 4.85 19.77
CA ALA A 21 -14.00 5.35 18.41
C ALA A 21 -13.05 6.55 18.36
N LEU A 22 -13.14 7.46 19.34
CA LEU A 22 -12.23 8.61 19.44
C LEU A 22 -10.78 8.17 19.75
N VAL A 23 -10.62 7.19 20.64
CA VAL A 23 -9.30 6.59 20.94
C VAL A 23 -8.75 5.83 19.73
N ALA A 24 -9.59 5.11 18.98
CA ALA A 24 -9.17 4.42 17.76
C ALA A 24 -8.75 5.40 16.65
N ALA A 25 -9.35 6.59 16.60
CA ALA A 25 -9.01 7.62 15.61
C ALA A 25 -7.65 8.31 15.88
N THR A 26 -7.16 8.29 17.12
CA THR A 26 -5.84 8.84 17.48
C THR A 26 -4.71 7.83 17.36
N LEU A 27 -5.01 6.56 17.09
CA LEU A 27 -3.99 5.55 16.85
C LEU A 27 -3.18 5.91 15.59
N PRO A 28 -1.84 5.87 15.66
CA PRO A 28 -1.00 6.08 14.49
C PRO A 28 -1.36 5.04 13.44
N ARG A 29 -1.83 5.51 12.28
CA ARG A 29 -2.06 4.64 11.12
C ARG A 29 -0.71 4.14 10.62
N PRO A 30 -0.58 2.85 10.25
CA PRO A 30 0.58 2.41 9.51
C PRO A 30 0.67 3.23 8.22
N ALA A 31 1.72 4.03 8.11
CA ALA A 31 2.06 4.65 6.84
C ALA A 31 2.43 3.54 5.85
N PRO A 32 2.02 3.61 4.57
CA PRO A 32 2.56 2.71 3.57
C PRO A 32 4.08 2.74 3.64
N ALA A 33 4.69 1.60 4.02
CA ALA A 33 6.13 1.46 4.07
C ALA A 33 6.67 1.67 2.65
N GLN A 34 7.53 2.67 2.49
CA GLN A 34 8.15 2.95 1.20
C GLN A 34 8.93 1.70 0.77
N GLN A 35 8.59 1.13 -0.39
CA GLN A 35 9.18 -0.13 -0.81
C GLN A 35 10.70 -0.01 -0.87
N PRO A 36 11.45 -1.01 -0.37
CA PRO A 36 12.89 -1.03 -0.51
C PRO A 36 13.26 -0.99 -1.99
N ARG A 37 14.14 -0.06 -2.34
CA ARG A 37 14.74 0.00 -3.67
C ARG A 37 15.68 -1.20 -3.81
N ALA A 38 15.46 -2.01 -4.83
CA ALA A 38 16.30 -3.15 -5.17
C ALA A 38 17.47 -2.74 -6.06
N GLY A 39 17.29 -1.72 -6.90
CA GLY A 39 18.34 -1.30 -7.83
C GLY A 39 17.90 -0.24 -8.85
N ILE A 40 18.70 -0.10 -9.91
CA ILE A 40 18.46 0.82 -11.03
C ILE A 40 18.64 0.14 -12.38
N VAL A 41 17.78 0.47 -13.32
CA VAL A 41 17.87 -0.02 -14.69
C VAL A 41 19.00 0.67 -15.45
N THR A 42 19.93 -0.12 -16.00
CA THR A 42 21.07 0.38 -16.79
C THR A 42 21.00 0.05 -18.26
N THR A 43 20.08 -0.80 -18.68
CA THR A 43 19.80 -1.05 -20.10
C THR A 43 18.37 -1.53 -20.27
N VAL A 44 17.69 -1.02 -21.29
CA VAL A 44 16.38 -1.51 -21.75
C VAL A 44 16.40 -1.53 -23.27
N GLU A 45 16.22 -2.70 -23.84
CA GLU A 45 16.05 -2.93 -25.28
C GLU A 45 14.80 -3.77 -25.48
N GLY A 46 13.98 -3.43 -26.47
CA GLY A 46 12.72 -4.11 -26.74
C GLY A 46 11.59 -3.77 -25.75
N PRO A 47 10.46 -4.49 -25.83
CA PRO A 47 9.29 -4.25 -24.99
C PRO A 47 9.51 -4.80 -23.57
N VAL A 48 9.71 -3.89 -22.61
CA VAL A 48 9.84 -4.23 -21.18
C VAL A 48 8.87 -3.41 -20.37
N THR A 49 8.06 -4.07 -19.54
CA THR A 49 7.13 -3.40 -18.63
C THR A 49 7.39 -3.81 -17.18
N VAL A 50 6.96 -2.96 -16.26
CA VAL A 50 7.04 -3.16 -14.82
C VAL A 50 5.65 -3.00 -14.20
N THR A 51 5.22 -4.02 -13.47
CA THR A 51 4.07 -3.94 -12.58
C THR A 51 4.57 -3.60 -11.18
N ARG A 52 4.29 -2.37 -10.73
CA ARG A 52 4.67 -1.90 -9.39
C ARG A 52 3.55 -2.16 -8.40
N ALA A 53 3.87 -2.51 -7.16
CA ALA A 53 2.84 -2.76 -6.14
C ALA A 53 1.95 -1.53 -5.86
N ALA A 54 2.51 -0.32 -6.00
CA ALA A 54 1.77 0.93 -5.84
C ALA A 54 0.89 1.31 -7.04
N LEU A 55 1.12 0.71 -8.22
CA LEU A 55 0.41 1.02 -9.45
C LEU A 55 -0.54 -0.12 -9.82
N ARG A 56 -1.76 0.23 -10.25
CA ARG A 56 -2.74 -0.78 -10.68
C ARG A 56 -2.42 -1.36 -12.05
N GLU A 57 -1.77 -0.59 -12.91
CA GLU A 57 -1.48 -0.96 -14.29
C GLU A 57 0.03 -1.12 -14.53
N PRO A 58 0.44 -2.07 -15.39
CA PRO A 58 1.82 -2.18 -15.82
C PRO A 58 2.29 -0.91 -16.52
N ALA A 59 3.46 -0.41 -16.15
CA ALA A 59 4.09 0.74 -16.78
C ALA A 59 5.24 0.29 -17.70
N LEU A 60 5.56 1.08 -18.73
CA LEU A 60 6.76 0.85 -19.55
C LEU A 60 8.01 1.12 -18.69
N LEU A 61 8.97 0.19 -18.72
CA LEU A 61 10.23 0.34 -18.00
C LEU A 61 11.21 1.19 -18.82
N LYS A 62 11.86 2.16 -18.18
CA LYS A 62 12.82 3.05 -18.83
C LYS A 62 14.23 2.91 -18.24
N PHE A 63 15.21 3.39 -19.00
CA PHE A 63 16.58 3.52 -18.49
C PHE A 63 16.63 4.46 -17.28
N ARG A 64 17.42 4.09 -16.27
CA ARG A 64 17.53 4.74 -14.95
C ARG A 64 16.29 4.69 -14.07
N ASP A 65 15.25 3.97 -14.47
CA ASP A 65 14.14 3.73 -13.56
C ASP A 65 14.63 2.95 -12.33
N GLU A 66 14.07 3.32 -11.18
CA GLU A 66 14.24 2.56 -9.95
C GLU A 66 13.45 1.27 -10.03
N VAL A 67 14.06 0.19 -9.54
CA VAL A 67 13.43 -1.12 -9.39
C VAL A 67 13.24 -1.35 -7.90
N PHE A 68 12.02 -1.70 -7.49
CA PHE A 68 11.68 -2.02 -6.12
C PHE A 68 11.60 -3.53 -5.89
N VAL A 69 11.78 -3.98 -4.64
CA VAL A 69 11.80 -5.43 -4.31
C VAL A 69 10.53 -6.19 -4.71
N GLN A 70 9.38 -5.51 -4.79
CA GLN A 70 8.11 -6.16 -5.21
C GLN A 70 7.72 -5.83 -6.66
N ASP A 71 8.62 -5.21 -7.44
CA ASP A 71 8.36 -4.97 -8.85
C ASP A 71 8.39 -6.28 -9.62
N ARG A 72 7.39 -6.48 -10.48
CA ARG A 72 7.37 -7.58 -11.43
C ARG A 72 7.73 -7.04 -12.80
N ILE A 73 8.87 -7.49 -13.33
CA ILE A 73 9.32 -7.14 -14.69
C ILE A 73 8.78 -8.16 -15.68
N THR A 74 8.17 -7.68 -16.76
CA THR A 74 7.70 -8.49 -17.89
C THR A 74 8.49 -8.12 -19.13
N THR A 75 9.12 -9.10 -19.76
CA THR A 75 9.90 -8.94 -20.99
C THR A 75 9.12 -9.54 -22.16
N GLY A 76 8.95 -8.79 -23.25
CA GLY A 76 8.37 -9.30 -24.49
C GLY A 76 9.42 -9.84 -25.46
N GLU A 77 9.09 -9.88 -26.74
CA GLU A 77 9.96 -10.46 -27.77
C GLU A 77 11.27 -9.67 -27.94
N ARG A 78 12.40 -10.40 -28.00
CA ARG A 78 13.75 -9.84 -28.19
C ARG A 78 14.11 -8.74 -27.17
N ALA A 79 13.53 -8.80 -25.98
CA ALA A 79 13.79 -7.81 -24.95
C ALA A 79 15.05 -8.13 -24.14
N VAL A 80 15.89 -7.11 -23.90
CA VAL A 80 17.08 -7.19 -23.06
C VAL A 80 17.01 -6.13 -21.98
N ILE A 81 17.26 -6.53 -20.74
CA ILE A 81 17.25 -5.65 -19.58
C ILE A 81 18.50 -5.90 -18.74
N ARG A 82 19.10 -4.82 -18.25
CA ARG A 82 20.17 -4.87 -17.24
C ARG A 82 19.78 -3.99 -16.05
N ILE A 83 19.94 -4.55 -14.86
CA ILE A 83 19.66 -3.87 -13.59
C ILE A 83 20.93 -3.97 -12.73
N LEU A 84 21.36 -2.84 -12.18
CA LEU A 84 22.36 -2.81 -11.11
C LEU A 84 21.63 -2.91 -9.77
N LEU A 85 21.87 -4.00 -9.05
CA LEU A 85 21.35 -4.24 -7.71
C LEU A 85 22.38 -3.78 -6.68
N GLY A 86 21.93 -3.18 -5.58
CA GLY A 86 22.82 -2.64 -4.55
C GLY A 86 22.11 -1.73 -3.56
#